data_AF-A0A7V4DH38-F1
#
_entry.id   AF-A0A7V4DH38-F1
#
_cell.length_a   1.000
_cell.length_b   1.000
_cell.length_c   1.000
_cell.angle_alpha   90.00
_cell.angle_beta   90.00
_cell.angle_gamma   90.00
#
_symmetry.space_group_name_H-M   'P 1'
#
loop_
_entity.id
_entity.type
_entity.pdbx_description
1 polymer ?
#
loop_
_entity_poly.entity_id
_entity_poly.type
_entity_poly.pdbx_seq_one_letter_code
_entity_poly.pdbx_strand_id
1 'polypeptide(L)'
;VDLVMKAYLPPLSKAMGIFIPLIVVNCIIMARAEAFASRKPPLLAVADALGMGVGYTFVITAIGVVRELFGYGEILSRPVFPRTYQGMMAMILPPGAFLLIGIYIALLNWSLRKVES
;
A
#
# COMPACT_ATOMS: atom_id res chain seq x y z
N VAL A 1 -3.98 2.45 19.70
CA VAL A 1 -2.61 2.39 19.14
C VAL A 1 -1.80 3.64 19.44
N ASP A 2 -2.33 4.85 19.20
CA ASP A 2 -1.62 6.12 19.47
C ASP A 2 -1.08 6.24 20.91
N LEU A 3 -1.92 6.03 21.92
CA LEU A 3 -1.51 6.04 23.34
C LEU A 3 -0.44 4.99 23.68
N VAL A 4 -0.53 3.81 23.07
CA VAL A 4 0.43 2.71 23.30
C VAL A 4 1.78 3.06 22.66
N MET A 5 1.77 3.64 21.45
CA MET A 5 3.00 4.07 20.76
C MET A 5 3.67 5.24 21.49
N LYS A 6 2.89 6.16 22.06
CA LYS A 6 3.40 7.28 22.85
C LYS A 6 4.08 6.81 24.15
N ALA A 7 3.65 5.69 24.70
CA ALA A 7 4.22 5.10 25.92
C ALA A 7 5.51 4.31 25.67
N TYR A 8 5.58 3.52 24.59
CA TYR A 8 6.70 2.59 24.35
C TYR A 8 7.69 3.06 23.26
N LEU A 9 7.26 3.83 22.26
CA LEU A 9 8.10 4.29 21.13
C LEU A 9 7.78 5.73 20.71
N PRO A 10 8.13 6.75 21.53
CA PRO A 10 7.87 8.15 21.23
C PRO A 10 8.41 8.68 19.88
N PRO A 11 9.62 8.30 19.38
CA PRO A 11 10.07 8.77 18.06
C PRO A 11 9.22 8.20 16.92
N LEU A 12 8.73 6.97 17.05
CA LEU A 12 7.90 6.32 16.03
C LEU A 12 6.47 6.88 16.03
N SER A 13 5.94 7.21 17.22
CA SER A 13 4.64 7.87 17.38
C SER A 13 4.58 9.22 16.66
N LYS A 14 5.67 10.00 16.66
CA LYS A 14 5.71 11.31 15.98
C LYS A 14 5.66 11.19 14.45
N ALA A 15 6.33 10.17 13.88
CA ALA A 15 6.29 9.91 12.43
C ALA A 15 4.96 9.30 11.98
N MET A 16 4.40 8.39 12.79
CA MET A 16 3.13 7.71 12.48
C MET A 16 1.89 8.53 12.83
N GLY A 17 2.03 9.60 13.62
CA GLY A 17 0.96 10.44 14.16
C GLY A 17 -0.04 10.93 13.13
N ILE A 18 0.45 11.36 11.95
CA ILE A 18 -0.40 11.81 10.84
C ILE A 18 -1.09 10.65 10.12
N PHE A 19 -0.47 9.48 10.07
CA PHE A 19 -1.04 8.32 9.38
C PHE A 19 -2.20 7.70 10.16
N ILE A 20 -2.25 7.83 11.49
CA ILE A 20 -3.32 7.23 12.32
C ILE A 20 -4.72 7.79 11.97
N PRO A 21 -4.94 9.12 11.89
CA PRO A 21 -6.19 9.66 11.37
C PRO A 21 -6.51 9.22 9.93
N LEU A 22 -5.50 9.18 9.04
CA LEU A 22 -5.67 8.75 7.64
C LEU A 22 -6.11 7.29 7.51
N ILE A 23 -5.66 6.42 8.42
CA ILE A 23 -6.09 5.02 8.47
C ILE A 23 -7.56 4.92 8.86
N VAL A 24 -8.01 5.70 9.86
CA VAL A 24 -9.39 5.66 10.35
C VAL A 24 -10.38 6.12 9.28
N VAL A 25 -10.01 7.13 8.48
CA VAL A 25 -10.86 7.63 7.38
C VAL A 25 -10.63 6.89 6.06
N ASN A 26 -9.87 5.80 6.06
CA ASN A 26 -9.62 5.05 4.84
C ASN A 26 -10.89 4.34 4.36
N CYS A 27 -11.29 4.61 3.12
CA CYS A 27 -12.50 4.07 2.51
C CYS A 27 -12.52 2.53 2.46
N ILE A 28 -11.37 1.85 2.34
CA ILE A 28 -11.31 0.38 2.30
C ILE A 28 -11.73 -0.22 3.64
N ILE A 29 -11.29 0.39 4.75
CA ILE A 29 -11.58 -0.10 6.10
C ILE A 29 -13.05 0.12 6.41
N MET A 30 -13.57 1.32 6.11
CA MET A 30 -14.97 1.65 6.35
C MET A 30 -15.92 0.79 5.50
N ALA A 31 -15.61 0.59 4.21
CA ALA A 31 -16.42 -0.23 3.32
C ALA A 31 -16.49 -1.70 3.76
N ARG A 32 -15.37 -2.31 4.20
CA ARG A 32 -15.37 -3.70 4.70
C ARG A 32 -16.01 -3.83 6.08
N ALA A 33 -15.83 -2.85 6.95
CA ALA A 33 -16.49 -2.82 8.25
C ALA A 33 -18.03 -2.83 8.10
N GLU A 34 -18.57 -1.99 7.22
CA GLU A 34 -20.01 -1.90 6.98
C GLU A 34 -20.58 -3.10 6.21
N ALA A 35 -19.89 -3.55 5.15
CA ALA A 35 -20.41 -4.61 4.29
C ALA A 35 -20.21 -6.03 4.85
N PHE A 36 -19.10 -6.29 5.55
CA PHE A 36 -18.71 -7.63 5.96
C PHE A 36 -18.76 -7.82 7.48
N ALA A 37 -18.13 -6.94 8.25
CA ALA A 37 -18.06 -7.10 9.71
C ALA A 37 -19.44 -6.93 10.38
N SER A 38 -20.33 -6.10 9.83
CA SER A 38 -21.69 -5.92 10.37
C SER A 38 -22.63 -7.13 10.19
N ARG A 39 -22.30 -8.09 9.32
CA ARG A 39 -23.23 -9.19 8.94
C ARG A 39 -22.65 -10.60 9.12
N LYS A 40 -21.39 -10.73 9.55
CA LYS A 40 -20.67 -12.02 9.66
C LYS A 40 -20.15 -12.25 11.08
N PRO A 41 -19.93 -13.51 11.47
CA PRO A 41 -19.34 -13.83 12.76
C PRO A 41 -17.92 -13.24 12.87
N PRO A 42 -17.48 -12.86 14.08
CA PRO A 42 -16.23 -12.13 14.30
C PRO A 42 -15.00 -12.88 13.76
N LEU A 43 -15.00 -14.22 13.83
CA LEU A 43 -13.90 -15.04 13.35
C LEU A 43 -13.72 -14.96 11.82
N LEU A 44 -14.83 -14.89 11.06
CA LEU A 44 -14.77 -14.65 9.61
C LEU A 44 -14.33 -13.22 9.31
N ALA A 45 -14.81 -12.23 10.08
CA ALA A 45 -14.45 -10.83 9.89
C ALA A 45 -12.94 -10.58 10.10
N VAL A 46 -12.33 -11.26 11.08
CA VAL A 46 -10.88 -11.20 11.31
C VAL A 46 -10.11 -11.82 10.14
N ALA A 47 -10.56 -12.97 9.61
CA ALA A 47 -9.93 -13.59 8.45
C ALA A 47 -10.00 -12.70 7.20
N ASP A 48 -11.14 -12.01 6.99
CA ASP A 48 -11.30 -11.04 5.90
C ASP A 48 -10.37 -9.83 6.05
N ALA A 49 -10.33 -9.25 7.26
CA ALA A 49 -9.46 -8.11 7.56
C ALA A 49 -7.98 -8.45 7.37
N LEU A 50 -7.55 -9.66 7.76
CA LEU A 50 -6.19 -10.14 7.53
C LEU A 50 -5.91 -10.33 6.03
N GLY A 51 -6.82 -10.96 5.29
CA GLY A 51 -6.66 -11.16 3.85
C GLY A 51 -6.56 -9.84 3.08
N MET A 52 -7.46 -8.89 3.37
CA MET A 52 -7.45 -7.56 2.77
C MET A 52 -6.22 -6.74 3.20
N GLY A 53 -5.81 -6.84 4.46
CA GLY A 53 -4.60 -6.17 4.97
C GLY A 53 -3.34 -6.66 4.26
N VAL A 54 -3.15 -7.99 4.19
CA VAL A 54 -2.00 -8.60 3.50
C VAL A 54 -2.01 -8.27 2.01
N GLY A 55 -3.16 -8.35 1.35
CA GLY A 55 -3.29 -7.97 -0.06
C GLY A 55 -2.94 -6.50 -0.30
N TYR A 56 -3.46 -5.60 0.53
CA TYR A 56 -3.16 -4.17 0.45
C TYR A 56 -1.66 -3.90 0.64
N THR A 57 -1.03 -4.51 1.65
CA THR A 57 0.42 -4.42 1.87
C THR A 57 1.22 -4.90 0.66
N PHE A 58 0.84 -6.03 0.07
CA PHE A 58 1.52 -6.56 -1.11
C PHE A 58 1.45 -5.60 -2.30
N VAL A 59 0.27 -5.02 -2.57
CA VAL A 59 0.08 -4.06 -3.68
C VAL A 59 0.89 -2.78 -3.44
N ILE A 60 0.82 -2.18 -2.25
CA ILE A 60 1.57 -0.93 -1.99
C ILE A 60 3.08 -1.17 -1.99
N THR A 61 3.56 -2.33 -1.53
CA THR A 61 4.98 -2.68 -1.60
C THR A 61 5.43 -2.86 -3.05
N ALA A 62 4.67 -3.57 -3.88
CA ALA A 62 4.99 -3.74 -5.29
C ALA A 62 5.06 -2.39 -6.04
N ILE A 63 4.08 -1.51 -5.81
CA ILE A 63 4.09 -0.16 -6.38
C ILE A 63 5.27 0.65 -5.83
N GLY A 64 5.59 0.53 -4.54
CA GLY A 64 6.72 1.18 -3.90
C GLY A 64 8.06 0.81 -4.54
N VAL A 65 8.29 -0.49 -4.78
CA VAL A 65 9.51 -0.99 -5.45
C VAL A 65 9.65 -0.40 -6.85
N VAL A 66 8.57 -0.39 -7.63
CA VAL A 66 8.57 0.19 -8.97
C VAL A 66 8.84 1.70 -8.90
N ARG A 67 8.24 2.42 -7.93
CA ARG A 67 8.49 3.86 -7.75
C ARG A 67 9.89 4.18 -7.28
N GLU A 68 10.51 3.33 -6.46
CA GLU A 68 11.89 3.50 -6.02
C GLU A 68 12.86 3.33 -7.20
N LEU A 69 12.64 2.28 -7.99
CA LEU A 69 13.46 1.95 -9.16
C LEU A 69 13.41 3.03 -10.24
N PHE A 70 12.22 3.48 -10.64
CA PHE A 70 12.05 4.45 -11.72
C PHE A 70 12.09 5.91 -11.26
N GLY A 71 11.74 6.17 -10.00
CA GLY A 71 11.72 7.51 -9.43
C GLY A 71 13.05 7.96 -8.87
N TYR A 72 13.81 7.08 -8.21
CA TYR A 72 15.08 7.43 -7.55
C TYR A 72 16.28 6.68 -8.12
N GLY A 73 16.08 5.61 -8.91
CA GLY A 73 17.17 4.80 -9.45
C GLY A 73 17.84 3.89 -8.41
N GLU A 74 17.17 3.67 -7.28
CA GLU A 74 17.64 2.88 -6.16
C GLU A 74 16.69 1.70 -5.91
N ILE A 75 17.23 0.62 -5.34
CA ILE A 75 16.43 -0.49 -4.80
C ILE A 75 16.86 -0.73 -3.36
N LEU A 76 15.91 -0.68 -2.41
CA LEU A 76 16.16 -0.83 -0.98
C LEU A 76 17.29 0.11 -0.51
N SER A 77 17.26 1.35 -0.98
CA SER A 77 18.30 2.36 -0.70
C SER A 77 19.73 1.96 -1.13
N ARG A 78 19.85 1.01 -2.07
CA ARG A 78 21.11 0.72 -2.78
C ARG A 78 21.05 1.34 -4.18
N PRO A 79 22.04 2.17 -4.55
CA PRO A 79 22.06 2.78 -5.88
C PRO A 79 22.35 1.71 -6.93
N VAL A 80 21.40 1.50 -7.83
CA VAL A 80 21.53 0.57 -8.96
C VAL A 80 21.92 1.33 -10.24
N PHE A 81 21.46 2.58 -10.37
CA PHE A 81 21.81 3.46 -11.48
C PHE A 81 22.91 4.48 -11.12
N PRO A 82 23.69 4.96 -12.12
CA PRO A 82 24.67 6.03 -11.91
C PRO A 82 23.99 7.34 -11.47
N ARG A 83 24.67 8.13 -10.64
CA ARG A 83 24.18 9.39 -10.02
C ARG A 83 23.69 10.47 -11.00
N THR A 84 23.89 10.27 -12.30
CA THR A 84 23.42 11.13 -13.40
C THR A 84 21.97 10.87 -13.81
N TYR A 85 21.34 9.82 -13.28
CA TYR A 85 19.92 9.54 -13.55
C TYR A 85 19.05 10.57 -12.84
N GLN A 86 18.56 11.57 -13.59
CA GLN A 86 17.47 12.42 -13.14
C GLN A 86 16.21 11.56 -13.17
N GLY A 87 15.91 10.97 -12.01
CA GLY A 87 14.75 10.12 -11.81
C GLY A 87 13.47 10.74 -12.38
N MET A 88 12.59 9.90 -12.91
CA MET A 88 11.42 10.37 -13.64
C MET A 88 10.45 11.05 -12.66
N MET A 89 10.52 12.39 -12.54
CA MET A 89 9.70 13.22 -11.64
C MET A 89 8.20 12.91 -11.73
N ALA A 90 7.74 12.51 -12.93
CA ALA A 90 6.36 12.09 -13.17
C ALA A 90 5.94 10.85 -12.35
N MET A 91 6.87 9.94 -12.02
CA MET A 91 6.63 8.72 -11.25
C MET A 91 6.54 8.97 -9.73
N ILE A 92 7.18 10.05 -9.27
CA ILE A 92 7.14 10.47 -7.86
C ILE A 92 5.82 11.21 -7.57
N LEU A 93 5.28 11.93 -8.54
CA LEU A 93 4.03 12.65 -8.39
C LEU A 93 2.78 11.73 -8.35
N PRO A 94 1.66 12.17 -7.75
CA PRO A 94 0.39 11.44 -7.74
C PRO A 94 -0.06 10.84 -9.09
N PRO A 95 0.02 11.53 -10.24
CA PRO A 95 -0.30 10.96 -11.55
C PRO A 95 0.46 9.67 -11.88
N GLY A 96 1.73 9.56 -11.48
CA GLY A 96 2.52 8.34 -11.69
C GLY A 96 1.97 7.14 -10.91
N ALA A 97 1.47 7.38 -9.69
CA ALA A 97 0.85 6.33 -8.88
C ALA A 97 -0.44 5.79 -9.51
N PHE A 98 -1.30 6.66 -10.04
CA PHE A 98 -2.53 6.23 -10.74
C PHE A 98 -2.24 5.40 -11.99
N LEU A 99 -1.23 5.80 -12.77
CA LEU A 99 -0.81 5.07 -13.96
C LEU A 99 -0.26 3.68 -13.60
N LEU A 100 0.56 3.58 -12.56
CA LEU A 100 1.08 2.30 -12.05
C LEU A 100 -0.03 1.39 -11.56
N ILE A 101 -1.01 1.91 -10.82
CA ILE A 101 -2.17 1.14 -10.38
C ILE A 101 -2.96 0.62 -11.59
N GLY A 102 -3.16 1.44 -12.62
CA GLY A 102 -3.84 1.02 -13.85
C GLY A 102 -3.11 -0.11 -14.58
N ILE A 103 -1.79 -0.01 -14.74
CA ILE A 103 -0.96 -1.06 -15.35
C ILE A 103 -0.99 -2.34 -14.51
N TYR A 104 -0.91 -2.21 -13.19
CA TYR A 104 -0.95 -3.34 -12.27
C TYR A 104 -2.28 -4.10 -12.37
N ILE A 105 -3.41 -3.39 -12.40
CA ILE A 105 -4.73 -3.99 -12.59
C ILE A 105 -4.84 -4.66 -13.97
N ALA A 106 -4.32 -4.03 -15.03
CA ALA A 106 -4.32 -4.62 -16.37
C ALA A 106 -3.52 -5.92 -16.43
N LEU A 107 -2.34 -5.96 -15.81
CA LEU A 107 -1.50 -7.16 -15.71
C LEU A 107 -2.17 -8.27 -14.89
N LEU A 108 -2.77 -7.93 -13.75
CA LEU A 108 -3.50 -8.90 -12.94
C LEU A 108 -4.67 -9.50 -13.70
N ASN A 109 -5.48 -8.66 -14.36
CA ASN A 109 -6.59 -9.13 -15.16
C ASN A 109 -6.11 -10.03 -16.32
N TRP A 110 -5.03 -9.65 -16.99
CA TRP A 110 -4.45 -10.48 -18.04
C TRP A 110 -3.94 -11.84 -17.53
N SER A 111 -3.27 -11.86 -16.38
CA SER A 111 -2.81 -13.10 -15.76
C SER A 111 -3.95 -13.98 -15.28
N LEU A 112 -5.00 -13.40 -14.69
CA LEU A 112 -6.18 -14.12 -14.24
C LEU A 112 -6.93 -14.75 -15.42
N ARG A 113 -7.09 -14.02 -16.52
CA ARG A 113 -7.67 -14.57 -17.76
C ARG A 113 -6.91 -15.76 -18.32
N LYS A 114 -5.60 -15.83 -18.06
CA LYS A 114 -4.74 -16.93 -18.49
C LYS A 114 -4.79 -18.15 -17.57
N VAL A 115 -5.22 -17.97 -16.31
CA VAL A 115 -5.45 -19.06 -15.35
C VAL A 115 -6.85 -19.67 -15.54
N GLU A 116 -7.80 -18.90 -16.05
CA GLU A 116 -9.17 -19.33 -16.35
C GLU A 116 -9.32 -20.05 -17.71
N SER A 117 -8.28 -20.09 -18.56
CA SER A 117 -8.25 -20.83 -19.85
C SER A 117 -7.32 -22.04 -19.77
#